data_AF-A0A0V1CZF0-F1
#
_entry.id   AF-A0A0V1CZF0-F1
#
_cell.length_a   1.000
_cell.length_b   1.000
_cell.length_c   1.000
_cell.angle_alpha   90.00
_cell.angle_beta   90.00
_cell.angle_gamma   90.00
#
_symmetry.space_group_name_H-M   'P 1'
#
loop_
_entity.id
_entity.type
_entity.pdbx_description
1 polymer ?
#
loop_
_entity_poly.entity_id
_entity_poly.type
_entity_poly.pdbx_seq_one_letter_code
_entity_poly.pdbx_strand_id
1 'polypeptide(L)'
;MKFTAVVCILILLKTSTAQVATCKDDRNGDTDWFFVYKPPNSLDSKIIKSAVVPTWTASAQAINQAVGHSISTTMTNFIVDHMNIKVLAYSDDPPNLPPQNKKSKAKGILLVHSRADDEAAWFVHTVPKFLAHLGVYSWPAAETPKGHMFLCLSLSKAHLNSVGMKARLFFSM
;
A
#
# COMPACT_ATOMS: atom_id res chain seq x y z
N MET A 1 36.25 -26.18 3.18
CA MET A 1 35.76 -24.81 3.46
C MET A 1 35.48 -24.06 2.15
N LYS A 2 34.40 -24.38 1.44
CA LYS A 2 33.97 -23.63 0.22
C LYS A 2 32.44 -23.46 0.12
N PHE A 3 31.66 -24.15 0.95
CA PHE A 3 30.19 -24.07 0.95
C PHE A 3 29.65 -22.80 1.62
N THR A 4 30.33 -22.26 2.63
CA THR A 4 29.86 -21.07 3.36
C THR A 4 29.82 -19.81 2.49
N ALA A 5 30.78 -19.66 1.58
CA ALA A 5 30.86 -18.50 0.68
C ALA A 5 29.70 -18.49 -0.34
N VAL A 6 29.34 -19.66 -0.91
CA VAL A 6 28.24 -19.79 -1.87
C VAL A 6 26.89 -19.50 -1.21
N VAL A 7 26.69 -20.01 0.02
CA VAL A 7 25.48 -19.75 0.81
C VAL A 7 25.37 -18.25 1.15
N CYS A 8 26.45 -17.60 1.58
CA CYS A 8 26.44 -16.15 1.86
C CYS A 8 26.13 -15.31 0.60
N ILE A 9 26.69 -15.66 -0.57
CA ILE A 9 26.42 -14.94 -1.83
C ILE A 9 24.94 -15.07 -2.24
N LEU A 10 24.35 -16.26 -2.11
CA LEU A 10 22.92 -16.49 -2.40
C LEU A 10 21.98 -15.77 -1.42
N ILE A 11 22.38 -15.62 -0.15
CA ILE A 11 21.61 -14.86 0.85
C ILE A 11 21.70 -13.35 0.57
N LEU A 12 22.88 -12.84 0.18
CA LEU A 12 23.10 -11.43 -0.15
C LEU A 12 22.38 -10.99 -1.45
N LEU A 13 22.25 -11.89 -2.44
CA LEU A 13 21.47 -11.63 -3.66
C LEU A 13 19.95 -11.53 -3.41
N LYS A 14 19.44 -12.10 -2.32
CA LYS A 14 18.00 -12.01 -1.95
C LYS A 14 17.62 -10.70 -1.26
N THR A 15 18.57 -9.88 -0.83
CA THR A 15 18.29 -8.68 -0.03
C THR A 15 18.39 -7.36 -0.78
N SER A 16 18.67 -7.37 -2.10
CA SER A 16 18.49 -6.18 -2.93
C SER A 16 17.03 -6.07 -3.34
N THR A 17 16.14 -5.73 -2.41
CA THR A 17 14.77 -5.35 -2.78
C THR A 17 14.87 -4.07 -3.59
N ALA A 18 14.60 -4.17 -4.90
CA ALA A 18 14.39 -2.99 -5.72
C ALA A 18 13.30 -2.13 -5.06
N GLN A 19 13.47 -0.81 -5.08
CA GLN A 19 12.39 0.10 -4.72
C GLN A 19 11.35 0.00 -5.85
N VAL A 20 10.10 -0.29 -5.51
CA VAL A 20 9.02 -0.57 -6.48
C VAL A 20 7.79 0.20 -6.03
N ALA A 21 7.13 0.92 -6.92
CA ALA A 21 5.86 1.58 -6.60
C ALA A 21 4.69 0.75 -7.11
N THR A 22 4.57 -0.49 -6.63
CA THR A 22 3.60 -1.48 -7.13
C THR A 22 2.81 -2.07 -5.96
N CYS A 23 1.55 -2.44 -6.21
CA CYS A 23 0.74 -3.16 -5.25
C CYS A 23 1.35 -4.52 -4.91
N LYS A 24 1.42 -4.84 -3.62
CA LYS A 24 1.97 -6.09 -3.12
C LYS A 24 0.89 -6.97 -2.51
N ASP A 25 0.94 -8.26 -2.80
CA ASP A 25 0.10 -9.24 -2.13
C ASP A 25 0.65 -9.64 -0.75
N ASP A 26 -0.06 -10.52 -0.05
CA ASP A 26 0.32 -10.99 1.28
C ASP A 26 1.68 -11.73 1.34
N ARG A 27 2.21 -12.18 0.19
CA ARG A 27 3.50 -12.86 0.05
C ARG A 27 4.59 -11.94 -0.51
N ASN A 28 4.34 -10.63 -0.58
CA ASN A 28 5.22 -9.64 -1.18
C ASN A 28 5.46 -9.84 -2.69
N GLY A 29 4.55 -10.55 -3.36
CA GLY A 29 4.51 -10.62 -4.82
C GLY A 29 3.85 -9.38 -5.41
N ASP A 30 4.35 -8.92 -6.54
CA ASP A 30 3.72 -7.85 -7.32
C ASP A 30 2.36 -8.32 -7.86
N THR A 31 1.38 -7.42 -7.83
CA THR A 31 0.04 -7.65 -8.38
C THR A 31 -0.47 -6.39 -9.07
N ASP A 32 -1.23 -6.54 -10.16
CA ASP A 32 -1.78 -5.39 -10.89
C ASP A 32 -2.81 -4.63 -10.04
N TRP A 33 -3.57 -5.38 -9.25
CA TRP A 33 -4.54 -4.82 -8.33
C TRP A 33 -4.84 -5.80 -7.20
N PHE A 34 -5.34 -5.27 -6.09
CA PHE A 34 -6.03 -6.07 -5.09
C PHE A 34 -7.13 -5.26 -4.43
N PHE A 35 -8.08 -5.98 -3.85
CA PHE A 35 -9.12 -5.45 -3.01
C PHE A 35 -9.17 -6.23 -1.69
N VAL A 36 -9.19 -5.51 -0.57
CA VAL A 36 -9.31 -6.09 0.77
C VAL A 36 -10.60 -5.63 1.41
N TYR A 37 -11.34 -6.58 1.96
CA TYR A 37 -12.49 -6.32 2.82
C TYR A 37 -12.20 -6.81 4.23
N LYS A 38 -12.34 -5.91 5.21
CA LYS A 38 -12.25 -6.20 6.63
C LYS A 38 -13.65 -6.02 7.25
N PRO A 39 -14.31 -7.06 7.77
CA PRO A 39 -15.65 -6.98 8.35
C PRO A 39 -15.65 -6.28 9.73
N PRO A 40 -16.81 -5.77 10.18
CA PRO A 40 -17.00 -5.25 11.53
C PRO A 40 -16.59 -6.27 12.61
N ASN A 41 -16.04 -5.78 13.73
CA ASN A 41 -15.68 -6.57 14.91
C ASN A 41 -14.67 -7.71 14.65
N SER A 42 -13.88 -7.61 13.59
CA SER A 42 -12.79 -8.55 13.28
C SER A 42 -11.52 -7.80 12.91
N LEU A 43 -10.38 -8.45 13.08
CA LEU A 43 -9.10 -8.03 12.49
C LEU A 43 -8.72 -8.90 11.29
N ASP A 44 -9.38 -10.04 11.12
CA ASP A 44 -9.21 -10.89 9.95
C ASP A 44 -9.88 -10.23 8.76
N SER A 45 -9.22 -10.28 7.60
CA SER A 45 -9.71 -9.70 6.37
C SER A 45 -9.72 -10.75 5.26
N LYS A 46 -10.42 -10.43 4.17
CA LYS A 46 -10.38 -11.19 2.93
C LYS A 46 -9.75 -10.36 1.83
N ILE A 47 -9.03 -11.01 0.93
CA ILE A 47 -8.39 -10.41 -0.22
C ILE A 47 -8.85 -11.09 -1.51
N ILE A 48 -9.09 -10.29 -2.54
CA ILE A 48 -9.19 -10.70 -3.94
C ILE A 48 -8.19 -9.86 -4.73
N LYS A 49 -7.49 -10.46 -5.70
CA LYS A 49 -6.40 -9.81 -6.42
C LYS A 49 -6.33 -10.27 -7.87
N SER A 50 -5.47 -9.61 -8.65
CA SER A 50 -5.18 -9.99 -10.04
C SER A 50 -4.78 -11.47 -10.12
N ALA A 51 -5.52 -12.22 -10.93
CA ALA A 51 -5.32 -13.64 -11.23
C ALA A 51 -6.13 -14.00 -12.48
N VAL A 52 -5.83 -15.15 -13.10
CA VAL A 52 -6.62 -15.67 -14.24
C VAL A 52 -8.10 -15.81 -13.89
N VAL A 53 -8.38 -16.31 -12.67
CA VAL A 53 -9.72 -16.36 -12.08
C VAL A 53 -9.61 -15.78 -10.66
N PRO A 54 -9.95 -14.49 -10.46
CA PRO A 54 -9.90 -13.86 -9.16
C PRO A 54 -10.89 -14.51 -8.19
N THR A 55 -10.40 -14.91 -7.02
CA THR A 55 -11.24 -15.48 -5.96
C THR A 55 -10.95 -14.79 -4.63
N TRP A 56 -11.97 -14.72 -3.78
CA TRP A 56 -11.81 -14.24 -2.42
C TRP A 56 -11.13 -15.30 -1.57
N THR A 57 -10.08 -14.90 -0.88
CA THR A 57 -9.33 -15.75 0.06
C THR A 57 -9.15 -15.02 1.38
N ALA A 58 -8.91 -15.75 2.46
CA ALA A 58 -8.51 -15.13 3.72
C ALA A 58 -7.14 -14.47 3.54
N SER A 59 -6.97 -13.25 4.06
CA SER A 59 -5.66 -12.63 4.12
C SER A 59 -4.72 -13.44 5.01
N ALA A 60 -3.43 -13.47 4.69
CA ALA A 60 -2.48 -14.33 5.40
C ALA A 60 -2.23 -13.93 6.86
N GLN A 61 -2.49 -12.66 7.21
CA GLN A 61 -2.36 -12.11 8.55
C GLN A 61 -3.52 -11.16 8.86
N ALA A 62 -3.75 -10.91 10.15
CA ALA A 62 -4.70 -9.89 10.59
C ALA A 62 -4.28 -8.48 10.14
N ILE A 63 -5.24 -7.60 9.90
CA ILE A 63 -5.01 -6.27 9.30
C ILE A 63 -4.13 -5.34 10.16
N ASN A 64 -4.02 -5.62 11.46
CA ASN A 64 -3.16 -4.86 12.37
C ASN A 64 -1.70 -5.36 12.42
N GLN A 65 -1.35 -6.42 11.68
CA GLN A 65 0.01 -6.92 11.62
C GLN A 65 0.86 -6.06 10.67
N ALA A 66 2.07 -5.72 11.11
CA ALA A 66 2.99 -4.89 10.32
C ALA A 66 3.64 -5.67 9.15
N VAL A 67 3.58 -7.00 9.15
CA VAL A 67 4.21 -7.86 8.14
C VAL A 67 3.23 -8.96 7.74
N GLY A 68 3.28 -9.39 6.47
CA GLY A 68 2.51 -10.54 5.97
C GLY A 68 1.06 -10.21 5.61
N HIS A 69 0.70 -8.92 5.53
CA HIS A 69 -0.57 -8.47 4.97
C HIS A 69 -0.29 -7.53 3.80
N SER A 70 -0.95 -7.74 2.66
CA SER A 70 -0.91 -6.93 1.44
C SER A 70 -0.88 -5.42 1.67
N ILE A 71 -1.74 -4.90 2.57
CA ILE A 71 -1.78 -3.49 2.97
C ILE A 71 -0.43 -3.07 3.58
N SER A 72 0.06 -3.76 4.62
CA SER A 72 1.31 -3.37 5.27
C SER A 72 2.51 -3.51 4.33
N THR A 73 2.54 -4.58 3.53
CA THR A 73 3.57 -4.83 2.52
C THR A 73 3.59 -3.73 1.46
N THR A 74 2.44 -3.34 0.92
CA THR A 74 2.34 -2.26 -0.08
C THR A 74 2.74 -0.91 0.51
N MET A 75 2.39 -0.64 1.77
CA MET A 75 2.69 0.62 2.45
C MET A 75 4.13 0.74 2.97
N THR A 76 5.00 -0.25 2.74
CA THR A 76 6.42 -0.20 3.14
C THR A 76 7.09 1.10 2.67
N ASN A 77 6.88 1.48 1.41
CA ASN A 77 7.47 2.70 0.83
C ASN A 77 6.75 4.01 1.24
N PHE A 78 5.62 3.91 1.95
CA PHE A 78 4.94 5.05 2.55
C PHE A 78 5.47 5.34 3.97
N ILE A 79 5.90 4.31 4.69
CA ILE A 79 6.36 4.41 6.08
C ILE A 79 7.88 4.48 6.22
N VAL A 80 8.62 4.11 5.17
CA VAL A 80 10.08 4.26 5.08
C VAL A 80 10.42 5.25 3.97
N ASP A 81 11.29 6.20 4.25
CA ASP A 81 11.78 7.14 3.25
C ASP A 81 12.72 6.45 2.27
N HIS A 82 12.34 6.46 1.00
CA HIS A 82 13.12 5.92 -0.10
C HIS A 82 13.31 7.00 -1.16
N MET A 83 14.57 7.29 -1.47
CA MET A 83 14.97 8.40 -2.36
C MET A 83 14.31 8.37 -3.75
N ASN A 84 13.93 7.19 -4.26
CA ASN A 84 13.24 7.06 -5.55
C ASN A 84 11.72 6.92 -5.46
N ILE A 85 11.11 7.06 -4.27
CA ILE A 85 9.65 7.02 -4.13
C ILE A 85 9.14 8.41 -3.79
N LYS A 86 8.16 8.89 -4.55
CA LYS A 86 7.39 10.10 -4.25
C LYS A 86 6.02 9.70 -3.73
N VAL A 87 5.57 10.44 -2.71
CA VAL A 87 4.35 10.14 -1.96
C VAL A 87 3.39 11.31 -2.05
N LEU A 88 2.13 11.02 -2.34
CA LEU A 88 1.02 11.93 -2.12
C LEU A 88 -0.06 11.23 -1.29
N ALA A 89 -0.40 11.77 -0.13
CA ALA A 89 -1.51 11.27 0.68
C ALA A 89 -2.66 12.29 0.73
N TYR A 90 -3.89 11.82 0.72
CA TYR A 90 -5.09 12.64 0.87
C TYR A 90 -6.08 11.96 1.82
N SER A 91 -6.73 12.73 2.69
CA SER A 91 -7.75 12.25 3.62
C SER A 91 -8.55 13.43 4.18
N ASP A 92 -9.82 13.23 4.49
CA ASP A 92 -10.62 14.19 5.27
C ASP A 92 -10.47 14.00 6.79
N ASP A 93 -9.86 12.90 7.24
CA ASP A 93 -9.50 12.66 8.63
C ASP A 93 -8.09 12.00 8.70
N PRO A 94 -7.02 12.76 8.44
CA PRO A 94 -5.65 12.24 8.43
C PRO A 94 -5.13 11.94 9.85
N PRO A 95 -4.17 11.01 10.00
CA PRO A 95 -3.51 10.80 11.29
C PRO A 95 -2.69 12.03 11.70
N ASN A 96 -2.61 12.27 13.01
CA ASN A 96 -1.82 13.35 13.64
C ASN A 96 -2.21 14.78 13.25
N LEU A 97 -3.32 14.95 12.54
CA LEU A 97 -3.83 16.24 12.09
C LEU A 97 -5.32 16.35 12.44
N PRO A 98 -5.85 17.57 12.65
CA PRO A 98 -7.28 17.76 12.82
C PRO A 98 -8.08 17.29 11.59
N PRO A 99 -9.32 16.81 11.77
CA PRO A 99 -10.22 16.52 10.67
C PRO A 99 -10.34 17.72 9.73
N GLN A 100 -10.30 17.45 8.43
CA GLN A 100 -10.37 18.47 7.41
C GLN A 100 -11.84 18.69 7.04
N ASN A 101 -12.32 19.93 7.17
CA ASN A 101 -13.66 20.33 6.75
C ASN A 101 -13.75 20.42 5.21
N LYS A 102 -13.63 19.29 4.53
CA LYS A 102 -13.70 19.15 3.07
C LYS A 102 -14.98 18.42 2.68
N LYS A 103 -15.50 18.74 1.48
CA LYS A 103 -16.67 18.06 0.91
C LYS A 103 -16.37 16.61 0.54
N SER A 104 -15.16 16.33 0.08
CA SER A 104 -14.72 14.97 -0.25
C SER A 104 -14.45 14.18 1.02
N LYS A 105 -14.91 12.92 1.03
CA LYS A 105 -14.63 11.91 2.08
C LYS A 105 -13.61 10.87 1.65
N ALA A 106 -12.99 11.08 0.49
CA ALA A 106 -12.03 10.18 -0.11
C ALA A 106 -10.72 10.19 0.69
N LYS A 107 -10.12 9.01 0.85
CA LYS A 107 -8.82 8.81 1.50
C LYS A 107 -7.97 7.88 0.65
N GLY A 108 -6.68 8.16 0.58
CA GLY A 108 -5.77 7.35 -0.20
C GLY A 108 -4.35 7.88 -0.25
N ILE A 109 -3.48 7.07 -0.85
CA ILE A 109 -2.05 7.27 -0.97
C ILE A 109 -1.68 6.95 -2.42
N LEU A 110 -0.89 7.82 -3.03
CA LEU A 110 -0.23 7.54 -4.29
C LEU A 110 1.27 7.41 -4.02
N LEU A 111 1.84 6.30 -4.46
CA LEU A 111 3.27 6.04 -4.51
C LEU A 111 3.70 6.11 -5.97
N VAL A 112 4.76 6.86 -6.26
CA VAL A 112 5.29 7.02 -7.62
C VAL A 112 6.78 6.75 -7.59
N HIS A 113 7.26 5.81 -8.39
CA HIS A 113 8.70 5.61 -8.51
C HIS A 113 9.29 6.69 -9.43
N SER A 114 10.38 7.35 -9.04
CA SER A 114 10.89 8.53 -9.74
C SER A 114 11.95 8.24 -10.80
N ARG A 115 12.40 6.98 -10.96
CA ARG A 115 13.37 6.59 -12.01
C ARG A 115 12.67 6.33 -13.35
N ALA A 116 13.39 5.79 -14.33
CA ALA A 116 12.89 5.57 -15.69
C ALA A 116 11.83 4.44 -15.80
N ASP A 117 11.69 3.62 -14.76
CA ASP A 117 10.64 2.62 -14.61
C ASP A 117 9.26 3.28 -14.49
N ASP A 118 8.28 2.72 -15.17
CA ASP A 118 6.95 3.30 -15.31
C ASP A 118 5.99 2.77 -14.24
N GLU A 119 6.36 2.96 -12.96
CA GLU A 119 5.65 2.34 -11.83
C GLU A 119 5.02 3.36 -10.88
N ALA A 120 3.75 3.10 -10.56
CA ALA A 120 3.04 3.79 -9.51
C ALA A 120 1.93 2.92 -8.89
N ALA A 121 1.63 3.15 -7.61
CA ALA A 121 0.58 2.46 -6.90
C ALA A 121 -0.41 3.47 -6.33
N TRP A 122 -1.68 3.35 -6.74
CA TRP A 122 -2.77 4.12 -6.18
C TRP A 122 -3.55 3.29 -5.18
N PHE A 123 -3.47 3.69 -3.91
CA PHE A 123 -4.07 3.02 -2.78
C PHE A 123 -5.24 3.86 -2.24
N VAL A 124 -6.43 3.27 -2.16
CA VAL A 124 -7.65 3.91 -1.69
C VAL A 124 -8.17 3.14 -0.49
N HIS A 125 -8.64 3.85 0.55
CA HIS A 125 -9.17 3.21 1.75
C HIS A 125 -10.33 4.01 2.38
N THR A 126 -11.05 3.36 3.30
CA THR A 126 -12.14 3.99 4.05
C THR A 126 -11.79 4.33 5.50
N VAL A 127 -10.60 3.94 5.97
CA VAL A 127 -10.21 4.05 7.39
C VAL A 127 -9.80 5.49 7.76
N PRO A 128 -10.45 6.16 8.72
CA PRO A 128 -10.00 7.42 9.27
C PRO A 128 -8.73 7.25 10.12
N LYS A 129 -7.91 8.31 10.20
CA LYS A 129 -6.64 8.32 10.96
C LYS A 129 -5.68 7.20 10.59
N PHE A 130 -5.85 6.64 9.39
CA PHE A 130 -5.05 5.52 8.94
C PHE A 130 -3.76 5.99 8.28
N LEU A 131 -2.72 5.41 8.85
CA LEU A 131 -1.30 5.42 8.58
C LEU A 131 -0.63 6.78 8.42
N ALA A 132 0.24 7.11 9.38
CA ALA A 132 1.11 8.27 9.34
C ALA A 132 2.29 8.02 8.39
N HIS A 133 2.57 9.00 7.53
CA HIS A 133 3.75 9.00 6.67
C HIS A 133 5.02 9.04 7.54
N LEU A 134 6.02 8.21 7.19
CA LEU A 134 7.26 8.03 7.97
C LEU A 134 7.04 7.61 9.44
N GLY A 135 5.88 7.04 9.75
CA GLY A 135 5.56 6.45 11.05
C GLY A 135 5.81 4.93 11.07
N VAL A 136 5.36 4.28 12.14
CA VAL A 136 5.24 2.82 12.17
C VAL A 136 3.88 2.40 11.60
N TYR A 137 3.83 1.20 11.00
CA TYR A 137 2.55 0.61 10.63
C TYR A 137 1.64 0.52 11.86
N SER A 138 0.46 1.13 11.80
CA SER A 138 -0.49 1.16 12.91
C SER A 138 -1.93 1.07 12.43
N TRP A 139 -2.71 0.27 13.15
CA TRP A 139 -4.15 0.14 12.95
C TRP A 139 -4.91 0.96 14.00
N PRO A 140 -5.80 1.89 13.59
CA PRO A 140 -6.61 2.64 14.54
C PRO A 140 -7.60 1.72 15.29
N ALA A 141 -7.41 1.54 16.60
CA ALA A 141 -8.23 0.61 17.40
C ALA A 141 -9.75 0.93 17.36
N ALA A 142 -10.11 2.21 17.25
CA ALA A 142 -11.50 2.66 17.10
C ALA A 142 -12.19 2.16 15.81
N GLU A 143 -11.41 1.68 14.85
CA GLU A 143 -11.88 1.17 13.55
C GLU A 143 -11.99 -0.38 13.56
N THR A 144 -11.61 -1.04 14.65
CA THR A 144 -11.82 -2.49 14.84
C THR A 144 -13.30 -2.88 14.78
N PRO A 145 -14.24 -2.17 15.44
CA PRO A 145 -15.67 -2.49 15.40
C PRO A 145 -16.36 -2.22 14.06
N LYS A 146 -15.69 -1.57 13.09
CA LYS A 146 -16.28 -1.12 11.83
C LYS A 146 -15.76 -1.91 10.63
N GLY A 147 -16.55 -1.95 9.56
CA GLY A 147 -16.17 -2.55 8.29
C GLY A 147 -15.36 -1.58 7.43
N HIS A 148 -14.29 -2.06 6.79
CA HIS A 148 -13.42 -1.24 5.94
C HIS A 148 -13.07 -1.93 4.63
N MET A 149 -12.82 -1.11 3.62
CA MET A 149 -12.48 -1.50 2.26
C MET A 149 -11.17 -0.83 1.86
N PHE A 150 -10.35 -1.56 1.12
CA PHE A 150 -9.10 -1.08 0.54
C PHE A 150 -9.00 -1.55 -0.89
N LEU A 151 -8.52 -0.67 -1.76
CA LEU A 151 -8.23 -0.97 -3.15
C LEU A 151 -6.81 -0.48 -3.44
N CYS A 152 -6.02 -1.33 -4.09
CA CYS A 152 -4.75 -0.93 -4.65
C CYS A 152 -4.76 -1.21 -6.16
N LEU A 153 -4.30 -0.22 -6.94
CA LEU A 153 -4.11 -0.32 -8.37
C LEU A 153 -2.65 0.02 -8.70
N SER A 154 -1.95 -0.92 -9.32
CA SER A 154 -0.66 -0.69 -9.96
C SER A 154 -0.93 -0.03 -11.32
N LEU A 155 -0.29 1.10 -11.55
CA LEU A 155 -0.51 1.98 -12.69
C LEU A 155 0.83 2.31 -13.33
N SER A 156 0.81 2.52 -14.65
CA SER A 156 1.86 3.30 -15.29
C SER A 156 1.73 4.78 -14.95
N LYS A 157 2.84 5.51 -14.98
CA LYS A 157 2.87 6.97 -14.82
C LYS A 157 2.03 7.67 -15.87
N ALA A 158 1.98 7.12 -17.09
CA ALA A 158 1.10 7.62 -18.14
C ALA A 158 -0.38 7.65 -17.71
N HIS A 159 -0.83 6.65 -16.96
CA HIS A 159 -2.19 6.60 -16.41
C HIS A 159 -2.37 7.49 -15.17
N LEU A 160 -1.31 7.80 -14.42
CA LEU A 160 -1.38 8.71 -13.27
C LEU A 160 -1.80 10.12 -13.65
N ASN A 161 -1.30 10.65 -14.76
CA ASN A 161 -1.67 11.99 -15.23
C ASN A 161 -3.20 12.09 -15.42
N SER A 162 -3.83 11.02 -15.89
CA SER A 162 -5.29 10.94 -16.02
C SER A 162 -6.02 10.92 -14.66
N VAL A 163 -5.45 10.26 -13.65
CA VAL A 163 -6.01 10.21 -12.28
C VAL A 163 -5.84 11.57 -11.59
N GLY A 164 -4.66 12.17 -11.67
CA GLY A 164 -4.35 13.47 -11.05
C GLY A 164 -5.16 14.63 -11.59
N MET A 165 -5.27 14.73 -12.92
CA MET A 165 -6.07 15.77 -13.56
C MET A 165 -7.55 15.70 -13.14
N LYS A 166 -8.12 14.50 -13.02
CA LYS A 166 -9.52 14.31 -12.63
C LYS A 166 -9.76 14.52 -11.13
N ALA A 167 -8.83 14.09 -10.28
CA ALA A 167 -8.90 14.28 -8.84
C ALA A 167 -8.50 15.70 -8.38
N ARG A 168 -8.05 16.57 -9.31
CA ARG A 168 -7.39 17.86 -9.03
C ARG A 168 -6.24 17.72 -8.02
N LEU A 169 -5.56 16.59 -8.06
CA LEU A 169 -4.31 16.36 -7.35
C LEU A 169 -3.22 16.84 -8.30
N PHE A 170 -2.69 18.04 -8.08
CA PHE A 170 -1.62 18.58 -8.89
C PHE A 170 -0.34 17.76 -8.63
N PHE A 171 0.03 16.93 -9.60
CA PHE A 171 1.35 16.30 -9.67
C PHE A 171 2.27 17.26 -10.42
N SER A 172 3.17 17.94 -9.71
CA SER A 172 4.38 18.45 -10.36
C SER A 172 5.34 17.27 -10.43
N MET A 173 5.44 16.65 -11.60
CA MET A 173 6.52 15.72 -11.92
C MET A 173 7.85 16.45 -12.01
#